data_AF-A0AAF0TIX9-F1
#
_entry.id   AF-A0AAF0TIX9-F1
#
_cell.length_a   1.000
_cell.length_b   1.000
_cell.length_c   1.000
_cell.angle_alpha   90.00
_cell.angle_beta   90.00
_cell.angle_gamma   90.00
#
_symmetry.space_group_name_H-M   'P 1'
#
loop_
_entity.id
_entity.type
_entity.pdbx_description
1 polymer ?
#
loop_
_entity_poly.entity_id
_entity_poly.type
_entity_poly.pdbx_seq_one_letter_code
_entity_poly.pdbx_strand_id
1 'polypeptide(L)'
;MLPMQTMYSSDGWDSYSWGFLAQANEIEIMLHNPAVEKDPACGPLIDFIALKALKTPHRPKGNMLKNGNFEEGPYIFPNTSWGVLIPPNIEDDHSPLPGWMIESLKAVKYIDAEHFTVPEGKRAIELVAGRESAIAQIVRTQKGKVYDLMFSVGDASNSCQGSMLIEAFAGNITLRVPYESAGKGGFKRAKLRFTAVTERTRVRFLSTYYHMKSDHSGALCGPVVDDVRLVGVRYP
;
A
#
# COMPACT_ATOMS: atom_id res chain seq x y z
N MET A 1 -10.19 -4.07 -17.98
CA MET A 1 -8.87 -4.53 -18.40
C MET A 1 -7.77 -4.10 -17.44
N LEU A 2 -7.45 -4.99 -16.50
CA LEU A 2 -6.25 -4.91 -15.66
C LEU A 2 -5.06 -5.51 -16.43
N PRO A 3 -4.02 -4.75 -16.83
CA PRO A 3 -2.80 -5.32 -17.37
C PRO A 3 -1.97 -5.97 -16.25
N MET A 4 -2.21 -7.27 -16.03
CA MET A 4 -1.32 -8.08 -15.19
C MET A 4 -0.13 -8.54 -16.04
N GLN A 5 0.93 -7.73 -16.09
CA GLN A 5 2.15 -8.04 -16.85
C GLN A 5 3.36 -8.38 -15.97
N THR A 6 3.27 -8.21 -14.65
CA THR A 6 4.39 -8.42 -13.73
C THR A 6 3.96 -9.40 -12.64
N MET A 7 4.57 -10.58 -12.62
CA MET A 7 4.55 -11.49 -11.47
C MET A 7 5.46 -10.93 -10.39
N TYR A 8 4.96 -10.84 -9.16
CA TYR A 8 5.73 -10.33 -8.02
C TYR A 8 6.22 -11.44 -7.12
N SER A 9 5.50 -12.57 -7.08
CA SER A 9 5.90 -13.77 -6.36
C SER A 9 6.69 -14.74 -7.23
N SER A 10 7.61 -15.41 -6.56
CA SER A 10 8.46 -16.49 -7.05
C SER A 10 7.88 -17.88 -6.70
N ASP A 11 6.85 -17.93 -5.85
CA ASP A 11 6.20 -19.16 -5.39
C ASP A 11 5.10 -19.65 -6.36
N GLY A 12 4.99 -19.02 -7.53
CA GLY A 12 4.05 -19.39 -8.59
C GLY A 12 2.62 -18.85 -8.43
N TRP A 13 2.31 -18.22 -7.29
CA TRP A 13 1.00 -17.65 -6.99
C TRP A 13 1.09 -16.22 -6.47
N ASP A 14 0.19 -15.36 -6.95
CA ASP A 14 0.01 -13.99 -6.49
C ASP A 14 -1.49 -13.75 -6.25
N SER A 15 -1.81 -13.07 -5.14
CA SER A 15 -3.17 -12.59 -4.88
C SER A 15 -3.28 -11.14 -5.34
N TYR A 16 -4.27 -10.84 -6.17
CA TYR A 16 -4.55 -9.48 -6.63
C TYR A 16 -5.90 -9.01 -6.09
N SER A 17 -5.99 -7.74 -5.73
CA SER A 17 -7.24 -7.12 -5.31
C SER A 17 -7.47 -5.79 -6.01
N TRP A 18 -8.71 -5.59 -6.46
CA TRP A 18 -9.23 -4.34 -6.97
C TRP A 18 -10.50 -3.96 -6.21
N GLY A 19 -10.76 -2.67 -6.10
CA GLY A 19 -11.98 -2.13 -5.50
C GLY A 19 -12.94 -1.72 -6.60
N PHE A 20 -14.24 -1.82 -6.32
CA PHE A 20 -15.28 -1.23 -7.15
C PHE A 20 -16.47 -0.82 -6.28
N LEU A 21 -17.28 0.11 -6.78
CA LEU A 21 -18.56 0.44 -6.16
C LEU A 21 -19.69 -0.23 -6.94
N ALA A 22 -20.44 -1.11 -6.28
CA ALA A 22 -21.62 -1.75 -6.88
C ALA A 22 -22.67 -0.67 -7.22
N GLN A 23 -22.98 -0.51 -8.51
CA GLN A 23 -23.95 0.48 -9.01
C GLN A 23 -25.38 -0.07 -9.06
N ALA A 24 -25.54 -1.38 -8.85
CA ALA A 24 -26.81 -2.09 -8.85
C ALA A 24 -26.81 -3.21 -7.80
N ASN A 25 -28.00 -3.74 -7.49
CA ASN A 25 -28.16 -4.86 -6.56
C ASN A 25 -27.66 -6.20 -7.15
N GLU A 26 -27.52 -6.26 -8.46
CA GLU A 26 -26.99 -7.39 -9.20
C GLU A 26 -25.79 -6.90 -10.03
N ILE A 27 -24.69 -7.63 -9.94
CA ILE A 27 -23.45 -7.32 -10.65
C ILE A 27 -22.93 -8.61 -11.29
N GLU A 28 -22.37 -8.50 -12.48
CA GLU A 28 -21.69 -9.59 -13.15
C GLU A 28 -20.18 -9.33 -13.12
N ILE A 29 -19.41 -10.32 -12.66
CA ILE A 29 -17.94 -10.27 -12.67
C ILE A 29 -17.47 -11.31 -13.68
N MET A 30 -16.87 -10.85 -14.78
CA MET A 30 -16.34 -11.72 -15.83
C MET A 30 -14.82 -11.79 -15.75
N LEU A 31 -14.28 -13.00 -15.67
CA LEU A 31 -12.85 -13.27 -15.82
C LEU A 31 -12.64 -13.86 -17.21
N HIS A 32 -11.88 -13.17 -18.05
CA HIS A 32 -11.72 -13.53 -19.45
C HIS A 32 -10.25 -13.49 -19.86
N ASN A 33 -9.74 -14.60 -20.41
CA ASN A 33 -8.47 -14.63 -21.12
C ASN A 33 -8.73 -14.26 -22.59
N PRO A 34 -8.22 -13.12 -23.09
CA PRO A 34 -8.46 -12.70 -24.46
C PRO A 34 -7.66 -13.51 -25.51
N ALA A 35 -6.83 -14.46 -25.09
CA ALA A 35 -6.03 -15.35 -25.95
C ALA A 35 -5.14 -14.61 -26.96
N VAL A 36 -4.64 -13.42 -26.59
CA VAL A 36 -3.77 -12.57 -27.42
C VAL A 36 -2.30 -13.02 -27.36
N GLU A 37 -1.98 -13.93 -26.44
CA GLU A 37 -0.65 -14.53 -26.35
C GLU A 37 -0.32 -15.40 -27.57
N LYS A 38 0.98 -15.62 -27.82
CA LYS A 38 1.46 -16.42 -28.96
C LYS A 38 0.86 -17.83 -28.99
N ASP A 39 0.57 -18.40 -27.82
CA ASP A 39 -0.16 -19.64 -27.67
C ASP A 39 -1.50 -19.35 -26.95
N PRO A 40 -2.66 -19.58 -27.61
CA PRO A 40 -3.98 -19.38 -27.01
C PRO A 40 -4.25 -20.22 -25.75
N ALA A 41 -3.51 -21.32 -25.55
CA ALA A 41 -3.60 -22.14 -24.35
C ALA A 41 -2.87 -21.52 -23.15
N CYS A 42 -2.04 -20.49 -23.38
CA CYS A 42 -1.41 -19.73 -22.31
C CYS A 42 -2.39 -18.72 -21.71
N GLY A 43 -2.46 -18.71 -20.39
CA GLY A 43 -3.30 -17.79 -19.61
C GLY A 43 -3.07 -17.98 -18.13
N PRO A 44 -3.58 -17.06 -17.29
CA PRO A 44 -3.46 -17.20 -15.85
C PRO A 44 -4.26 -18.42 -15.38
N LEU A 45 -3.68 -19.21 -14.46
CA LEU A 45 -4.44 -20.17 -13.67
C LEU A 45 -5.12 -19.43 -12.52
N ILE A 46 -6.42 -19.66 -12.36
CA ILE A 46 -7.24 -19.02 -11.33
C ILE A 46 -7.69 -20.12 -10.38
N ASP A 47 -7.38 -19.94 -9.10
CA ASP A 47 -7.72 -20.90 -8.05
C ASP A 47 -8.82 -20.34 -7.15
N PHE A 48 -8.52 -19.28 -6.40
CA PHE A 48 -9.47 -18.67 -5.46
C PHE A 48 -10.01 -17.32 -5.95
N ILE A 49 -11.31 -17.12 -5.73
CA ILE A 49 -12.00 -15.84 -5.92
C ILE A 49 -12.76 -15.51 -4.64
N ALA A 50 -12.60 -14.29 -4.14
CA ALA A 50 -13.33 -13.79 -2.98
C ALA A 50 -13.85 -12.38 -3.23
N LEU A 51 -15.04 -12.11 -2.68
CA LEU A 51 -15.62 -10.78 -2.64
C LEU A 51 -15.76 -10.34 -1.18
N LYS A 52 -15.21 -9.18 -0.84
CA LYS A 52 -15.30 -8.60 0.50
C LYS A 52 -15.94 -7.23 0.42
N ALA A 53 -17.03 -7.04 1.16
CA ALA A 53 -17.57 -5.72 1.41
C ALA A 53 -16.62 -4.95 2.34
N LEU A 54 -16.03 -3.86 1.82
CA LEU A 54 -15.15 -3.00 2.58
C LEU A 54 -15.96 -1.99 3.39
N LYS A 55 -15.58 -1.81 4.66
CA LYS A 55 -16.21 -0.79 5.51
C LYS A 55 -15.68 0.58 5.11
N THR A 56 -16.57 1.58 5.03
CA THR A 56 -16.12 2.96 4.84
C THR A 56 -15.38 3.43 6.09
N PRO A 57 -14.08 3.76 6.01
CA PRO A 57 -13.32 4.15 7.19
C PRO A 57 -13.75 5.53 7.69
N HIS A 58 -14.11 5.59 8.96
CA HIS A 58 -14.27 6.85 9.68
C HIS A 58 -12.90 7.39 10.11
N ARG A 59 -12.80 8.72 10.26
CA ARG A 59 -11.59 9.33 10.83
C ARG A 59 -11.55 9.06 12.34
N PRO A 60 -10.50 8.41 12.85
CA PRO A 60 -10.34 8.24 14.29
C PRO A 60 -10.28 9.59 15.00
N LYS A 61 -10.74 9.65 16.25
CA LYS A 61 -10.66 10.88 17.05
C LYS A 61 -9.19 11.31 17.17
N GLY A 62 -8.90 12.52 16.71
CA GLY A 62 -7.54 13.08 16.76
C GLY A 62 -6.63 12.70 15.59
N ASN A 63 -7.08 11.88 14.63
CA ASN A 63 -6.35 11.64 13.38
C ASN A 63 -7.17 12.16 12.19
N MET A 64 -6.54 12.97 11.34
CA MET A 64 -7.20 13.53 10.16
C MET A 64 -7.22 12.56 8.98
N LEU A 65 -6.38 11.53 9.01
CA LEU A 65 -6.34 10.46 8.02
C LEU A 65 -7.42 9.42 8.30
N LYS A 66 -8.01 8.91 7.22
CA LYS A 66 -8.83 7.69 7.25
C LYS A 66 -7.90 6.49 7.07
N ASN A 67 -8.16 5.42 7.83
CA ASN A 67 -7.47 4.13 7.67
C ASN A 67 -5.94 4.27 7.64
N GLY A 68 -5.37 5.11 8.52
CA GLY A 68 -3.93 5.39 8.53
C GLY A 68 -3.09 4.23 9.11
N ASN A 69 -3.74 3.31 9.82
CA ASN A 69 -3.18 2.07 10.35
C ASN A 69 -3.52 0.85 9.47
N PHE A 70 -4.11 1.07 8.28
CA PHE A 70 -4.35 0.03 7.27
C PHE A 70 -5.17 -1.21 7.70
N GLU A 71 -5.87 -1.17 8.83
CA GLU A 71 -6.64 -2.31 9.35
C GLU A 71 -7.86 -2.68 8.49
N GLU A 72 -8.30 -1.80 7.61
CA GLU A 72 -9.32 -2.08 6.59
C GLU A 72 -8.66 -2.15 5.21
N GLY A 73 -8.85 -3.25 4.50
CA GLY A 73 -8.24 -3.47 3.18
C GLY A 73 -8.68 -4.78 2.54
N PRO A 74 -7.95 -5.27 1.53
CA PRO A 74 -8.25 -6.51 0.80
C PRO A 74 -8.53 -7.73 1.70
N TYR A 75 -9.25 -8.70 1.14
CA TYR A 75 -9.36 -10.02 1.76
C TYR A 75 -8.04 -10.78 1.59
N ILE A 76 -7.51 -11.31 2.68
CA ILE A 76 -6.34 -12.20 2.66
C ILE A 76 -6.88 -13.61 2.90
N PHE A 77 -6.60 -14.52 1.97
CA PHE A 77 -7.03 -15.90 2.10
C PHE A 77 -6.30 -16.58 3.27
N PRO A 78 -7.01 -17.37 4.10
CA PRO A 78 -6.36 -18.22 5.09
C PRO A 78 -5.32 -19.13 4.41
N ASN A 79 -4.21 -19.41 5.09
CA ASN A 79 -3.09 -20.23 4.59
C ASN A 79 -2.33 -19.65 3.38
N THR A 80 -2.44 -18.35 3.11
CA THR A 80 -1.60 -17.67 2.11
C THR A 80 -0.61 -16.73 2.80
N SER A 81 0.66 -16.80 2.42
CA SER A 81 1.76 -16.10 3.11
C SER A 81 2.42 -15.00 2.27
N TRP A 82 1.87 -14.69 1.09
CA TRP A 82 2.44 -13.73 0.14
C TRP A 82 1.79 -12.34 0.18
N GLY A 83 0.75 -12.15 0.99
CA GLY A 83 -0.03 -10.90 1.05
C GLY A 83 -0.89 -10.70 -0.19
N VAL A 84 -1.36 -9.47 -0.41
CA VAL A 84 -2.25 -9.12 -1.53
C VAL A 84 -1.72 -7.90 -2.26
N LEU A 85 -1.51 -8.05 -3.57
CA LEU A 85 -1.08 -6.98 -4.45
C LEU A 85 -2.27 -6.10 -4.82
N ILE A 86 -2.08 -4.80 -4.66
CA ILE A 86 -3.02 -3.77 -5.08
C ILE A 86 -2.38 -3.05 -6.26
N PRO A 87 -2.81 -3.34 -7.50
CA PRO A 87 -2.27 -2.69 -8.70
C PRO A 87 -2.62 -1.19 -8.72
N PRO A 88 -1.93 -0.40 -9.55
CA PRO A 88 -2.29 1.00 -9.74
C PRO A 88 -3.68 1.12 -10.36
N ASN A 89 -4.30 2.27 -10.19
CA ASN A 89 -5.67 2.51 -10.61
C ASN A 89 -5.79 2.47 -12.14
N ILE A 90 -6.41 1.42 -12.69
CA ILE A 90 -6.50 1.24 -14.16
C ILE A 90 -7.91 1.57 -14.69
N GLU A 91 -9.00 1.36 -13.92
CA GLU A 91 -10.37 1.52 -14.47
C GLU A 91 -11.42 2.14 -13.56
N ASP A 92 -11.41 1.84 -12.26
CA ASP A 92 -12.40 2.38 -11.30
C ASP A 92 -11.71 3.36 -10.34
N ASP A 93 -12.36 4.45 -9.94
CA ASP A 93 -11.84 5.42 -8.97
C ASP A 93 -11.81 4.86 -7.52
N HIS A 94 -12.18 3.59 -7.34
CA HIS A 94 -12.24 2.92 -6.04
C HIS A 94 -11.05 1.99 -5.79
N SER A 95 -10.27 2.34 -4.78
CA SER A 95 -9.16 1.52 -4.27
C SER A 95 -9.66 0.47 -3.27
N PRO A 96 -9.14 -0.78 -3.30
CA PRO A 96 -9.42 -1.77 -2.26
C PRO A 96 -8.69 -1.46 -0.93
N LEU A 97 -7.95 -0.35 -0.87
CA LEU A 97 -7.41 0.25 0.34
C LEU A 97 -8.19 1.53 0.68
N PRO A 98 -9.29 1.45 1.46
CA PRO A 98 -10.20 2.57 1.63
C PRO A 98 -9.52 3.82 2.19
N GLY A 99 -9.75 4.95 1.53
CA GLY A 99 -9.16 6.24 1.90
C GLY A 99 -7.77 6.51 1.31
N TRP A 100 -7.14 5.54 0.64
CA TRP A 100 -5.83 5.66 0.05
C TRP A 100 -5.85 5.39 -1.46
N MET A 101 -5.21 6.28 -2.21
CA MET A 101 -4.95 6.14 -3.63
C MET A 101 -3.62 5.41 -3.83
N ILE A 102 -3.60 4.55 -4.83
CA ILE A 102 -2.40 3.85 -5.30
C ILE A 102 -1.84 4.69 -6.46
N GLU A 103 -0.85 5.53 -6.16
CA GLU A 103 -0.26 6.50 -7.11
C GLU A 103 1.06 5.99 -7.70
N SER A 104 0.97 4.84 -8.35
CA SER A 104 2.12 4.07 -8.76
C SER A 104 2.01 3.61 -10.21
N LEU A 105 3.13 3.19 -10.78
CA LEU A 105 3.16 2.40 -12.02
C LEU A 105 3.14 0.89 -11.72
N LYS A 106 3.42 0.53 -10.46
CA LYS A 106 3.53 -0.84 -9.96
C LYS A 106 2.60 -1.05 -8.76
N ALA A 107 2.29 -2.31 -8.45
CA ALA A 107 1.46 -2.64 -7.31
C ALA A 107 2.12 -2.28 -5.98
N VAL A 108 1.32 -2.01 -4.96
CA VAL A 108 1.76 -2.06 -3.55
C VAL A 108 1.25 -3.36 -2.94
N LYS A 109 1.85 -3.82 -1.84
CA LYS A 109 1.44 -5.07 -1.18
C LYS A 109 0.81 -4.79 0.17
N TYR A 110 -0.40 -5.29 0.35
CA TYR A 110 -1.09 -5.36 1.63
C TYR A 110 -0.67 -6.63 2.37
N ILE A 111 -0.17 -6.47 3.59
CA ILE A 111 0.41 -7.56 4.38
C ILE A 111 -0.30 -7.72 5.73
N ASP A 112 -0.14 -8.88 6.36
CA ASP A 112 -0.68 -9.20 7.67
C ASP A 112 0.37 -9.60 8.71
N ALA A 113 -0.01 -9.47 9.98
CA ALA A 113 0.83 -9.83 11.12
C ALA A 113 1.00 -11.34 11.36
N GLU A 114 0.22 -12.19 10.69
CA GLU A 114 0.32 -13.64 10.83
C GLU A 114 1.53 -14.18 10.06
N HIS A 115 1.85 -13.53 8.94
CA HIS A 115 2.94 -13.93 8.04
C HIS A 115 4.10 -12.93 7.97
N PHE A 116 3.88 -11.68 8.38
CA PHE A 116 4.87 -10.60 8.28
C PHE A 116 5.01 -9.83 9.59
N THR A 117 6.13 -9.11 9.72
CA THR A 117 6.24 -8.08 10.77
C THR A 117 5.47 -6.83 10.33
N VAL A 118 4.53 -6.40 11.17
CA VAL A 118 3.79 -5.13 11.00
C VAL A 118 4.09 -4.19 12.18
N PRO A 119 4.27 -2.88 11.95
CA PRO A 119 4.57 -1.94 13.03
C PRO A 119 3.45 -1.74 14.06
N GLU A 120 2.17 -1.72 13.65
CA GLU A 120 1.00 -1.59 14.51
C GLU A 120 -0.11 -2.54 14.06
N GLY A 121 -0.94 -3.00 15.00
CA GLY A 121 -2.17 -3.72 14.66
C GLY A 121 -1.92 -5.07 13.99
N LYS A 122 -2.61 -5.32 12.88
CA LYS A 122 -2.60 -6.59 12.15
C LYS A 122 -2.26 -6.43 10.69
N ARG A 123 -2.16 -5.20 10.17
CA ARG A 123 -2.10 -4.91 8.73
C ARG A 123 -1.17 -3.74 8.45
N ALA A 124 -0.47 -3.80 7.32
CA ALA A 124 0.41 -2.73 6.87
C ALA A 124 0.54 -2.72 5.33
N ILE A 125 1.24 -1.72 4.79
CA ILE A 125 1.56 -1.61 3.37
C ILE A 125 3.06 -1.75 3.14
N GLU A 126 3.46 -2.71 2.31
CA GLU A 126 4.80 -2.83 1.76
C GLU A 126 4.85 -2.15 0.37
N LEU A 127 5.77 -1.20 0.20
CA LEU A 127 6.00 -0.49 -1.05
C LEU A 127 6.97 -1.29 -1.94
N VAL A 128 6.44 -2.34 -2.57
CA VAL A 128 7.20 -3.22 -3.48
C VAL A 128 7.50 -2.49 -4.79
N ALA A 129 8.69 -2.61 -5.38
CA ALA A 129 9.09 -1.97 -6.66
C ALA A 129 9.53 -0.48 -6.61
N GLY A 130 10.14 -0.03 -5.51
CA GLY A 130 10.90 1.23 -5.50
C GLY A 130 10.12 2.46 -5.94
N ARG A 131 10.73 3.31 -6.79
CA ARG A 131 10.17 4.62 -7.19
C ARG A 131 8.84 4.53 -7.92
N GLU A 132 8.50 3.34 -8.41
CA GLU A 132 7.27 3.09 -9.12
C GLU A 132 6.11 2.78 -8.19
N SER A 133 6.30 2.74 -6.87
CA SER A 133 5.27 2.41 -5.88
C SER A 133 5.06 3.51 -4.85
N ALA A 134 3.82 3.98 -4.74
CA ALA A 134 3.43 5.04 -3.84
C ALA A 134 1.96 4.93 -3.44
N ILE A 135 1.67 5.35 -2.21
CA ILE A 135 0.30 5.53 -1.70
C ILE A 135 0.08 6.98 -1.29
N ALA A 136 -1.14 7.47 -1.46
CA ALA A 136 -1.49 8.85 -1.10
C ALA A 136 -2.90 9.01 -0.55
N GLN A 137 -3.09 10.04 0.28
CA GLN A 137 -4.40 10.49 0.74
C GLN A 137 -4.46 12.01 0.72
N ILE A 138 -5.56 12.59 0.22
CA ILE A 138 -5.79 14.04 0.28
C ILE A 138 -6.61 14.36 1.52
N VAL A 139 -6.09 15.25 2.36
CA VAL A 139 -6.70 15.61 3.63
C VAL A 139 -7.03 17.10 3.64
N ARG A 140 -8.20 17.45 4.19
CA ARG A 140 -8.59 18.86 4.39
C ARG A 140 -7.78 19.46 5.53
N THR A 141 -7.04 20.52 5.23
CA THR A 141 -6.18 21.27 6.15
C THR A 141 -6.60 22.75 6.17
N GLN A 142 -6.00 23.53 7.07
CA GLN A 142 -6.22 24.97 7.17
C GLN A 142 -4.93 25.69 6.79
N LYS A 143 -5.01 26.57 5.80
CA LYS A 143 -3.86 27.36 5.35
C LYS A 143 -3.23 28.12 6.54
N GLY A 144 -1.91 28.07 6.66
CA GLY A 144 -1.14 28.69 7.73
C GLY A 144 -1.09 27.90 9.04
N LYS A 145 -1.86 26.81 9.20
CA LYS A 145 -1.84 25.97 10.39
C LYS A 145 -0.70 24.94 10.31
N VAL A 146 -0.08 24.67 11.45
CA VAL A 146 0.98 23.67 11.60
C VAL A 146 0.39 22.29 11.89
N TYR A 147 0.96 21.26 11.28
CA TYR A 147 0.57 19.88 11.41
C TYR A 147 1.80 18.98 11.64
N ASP A 148 1.59 17.88 12.35
CA ASP A 148 2.55 16.79 12.48
C ASP A 148 2.01 15.57 11.74
N LEU A 149 2.73 15.11 10.71
CA LEU A 149 2.56 13.82 10.07
C LEU A 149 3.50 12.82 10.74
N MET A 150 2.95 11.83 11.43
CA MET A 150 3.68 10.76 12.11
C MET A 150 3.40 9.43 11.42
N PHE A 151 4.39 8.55 11.37
CA PHE A 151 4.27 7.25 10.72
C PHE A 151 5.39 6.32 11.18
N SER A 152 5.19 5.03 10.98
CA SER A 152 6.19 3.98 11.17
C SER A 152 6.76 3.52 9.83
N VAL A 153 8.06 3.23 9.81
CA VAL A 153 8.80 2.70 8.66
C VAL A 153 9.60 1.49 9.12
N GLY A 154 9.53 0.39 8.38
CA GLY A 154 10.19 -0.85 8.73
C GLY A 154 10.42 -1.81 7.57
N ASP A 155 10.67 -3.07 7.91
CA ASP A 155 10.70 -4.20 6.98
C ASP A 155 9.78 -5.32 7.46
N ALA A 156 9.32 -6.15 6.52
CA ALA A 156 8.26 -7.12 6.75
C ALA A 156 8.75 -8.47 7.32
N SER A 157 10.03 -8.61 7.71
CA SER A 157 10.66 -9.90 8.05
C SER A 157 10.57 -10.95 6.92
N ASN A 158 10.66 -10.51 5.67
CA ASN A 158 10.50 -11.33 4.48
C ASN A 158 11.80 -11.45 3.68
N SER A 159 12.95 -11.40 4.34
CA SER A 159 14.29 -11.43 3.73
C SER A 159 14.59 -10.23 2.81
N CYS A 160 13.82 -9.14 2.91
CA CYS A 160 14.13 -7.92 2.16
C CYS A 160 15.27 -7.14 2.82
N GLN A 161 16.52 -7.40 2.41
CA GLN A 161 17.71 -6.78 3.01
C GLN A 161 18.19 -5.56 2.22
N GLY A 162 18.83 -4.62 2.92
CA GLY A 162 19.55 -3.49 2.33
C GLY A 162 19.07 -2.13 2.82
N SER A 163 19.76 -1.09 2.35
CA SER A 163 19.49 0.30 2.71
C SER A 163 18.24 0.80 1.98
N MET A 164 17.14 0.94 2.69
CA MET A 164 15.86 1.44 2.17
C MET A 164 15.73 2.94 2.42
N LEU A 165 14.95 3.62 1.58
CA LEU A 165 14.64 5.03 1.75
C LEU A 165 13.17 5.29 1.43
N ILE A 166 12.46 5.85 2.41
CA ILE A 166 11.06 6.24 2.29
C ILE A 166 11.01 7.75 2.17
N GLU A 167 10.31 8.25 1.16
CA GLU A 167 10.02 9.68 1.03
C GLU A 167 8.56 9.92 1.42
N ALA A 168 8.37 10.63 2.53
CA ALA A 168 7.07 11.07 3.02
C ALA A 168 6.84 12.52 2.61
N PHE A 169 5.72 12.79 1.94
CA PHE A 169 5.35 14.11 1.46
C PHE A 169 4.12 14.63 2.20
N ALA A 170 4.13 15.92 2.51
CA ALA A 170 2.96 16.69 2.92
C ALA A 170 2.88 17.97 2.08
N GLY A 171 2.10 17.91 0.99
CA GLY A 171 2.13 18.96 -0.03
C GLY A 171 3.47 18.98 -0.76
N ASN A 172 4.17 20.11 -0.70
CA ASN A 172 5.51 20.27 -1.30
C ASN A 172 6.66 19.98 -0.32
N ILE A 173 6.36 19.68 0.95
CA ILE A 173 7.37 19.38 1.96
C ILE A 173 7.65 17.88 1.96
N THR A 174 8.93 17.51 1.99
CA THR A 174 9.38 16.13 1.94
C THR A 174 10.27 15.81 3.13
N LEU A 175 10.06 14.65 3.75
CA LEU A 175 10.97 14.03 4.69
C LEU A 175 11.51 12.72 4.09
N ARG A 176 12.84 12.58 4.13
CA ARG A 176 13.55 11.37 3.73
C ARG A 176 13.90 10.55 4.96
N VAL A 177 13.38 9.33 5.04
CA VAL A 177 13.58 8.42 6.18
C VAL A 177 14.38 7.20 5.71
N PRO A 178 15.71 7.19 5.93
CA PRO A 178 16.51 6.01 5.63
C PRO A 178 16.18 4.89 6.62
N TYR A 179 16.19 3.63 6.20
CA TYR A 179 15.98 2.47 7.07
C TYR A 179 16.90 1.33 6.61
N GLU A 180 17.79 0.88 7.48
CA GLU A 180 18.69 -0.24 7.17
C GLU A 180 17.99 -1.55 7.53
N SER A 181 17.57 -2.29 6.51
CA SER A 181 16.82 -3.53 6.71
C SER A 181 17.76 -4.74 6.82
N ALA A 182 17.59 -5.49 7.91
CA ALA A 182 18.14 -6.83 8.05
C ALA A 182 17.21 -7.94 7.49
N GLY A 183 16.02 -7.57 7.01
CA GLY A 183 15.01 -8.51 6.49
C GLY A 183 14.41 -9.43 7.55
N LYS A 184 14.54 -9.06 8.83
CA LYS A 184 14.15 -9.86 10.02
C LYS A 184 13.04 -9.20 10.84
N GLY A 185 12.41 -8.17 10.28
CA GLY A 185 11.42 -7.36 10.96
C GLY A 185 12.06 -6.26 11.78
N GLY A 186 11.24 -5.26 12.08
CA GLY A 186 11.63 -4.08 12.83
C GLY A 186 10.96 -2.85 12.24
N PHE A 187 10.94 -1.78 13.04
CA PHE A 187 10.47 -0.49 12.56
C PHE A 187 11.06 0.65 13.39
N LYS A 188 10.98 1.85 12.84
CA LYS A 188 11.17 3.09 13.58
C LYS A 188 10.08 4.08 13.23
N ARG A 189 9.86 5.03 14.13
CA ARG A 189 8.90 6.11 13.93
C ARG A 189 9.57 7.34 13.35
N ALA A 190 8.87 8.03 12.47
CA ALA A 190 9.27 9.28 11.88
C ALA A 190 8.16 10.33 12.04
N LYS A 191 8.57 11.60 12.03
CA LYS A 191 7.65 12.73 12.12
C LYS A 191 8.08 13.82 11.15
N LEU A 192 7.15 14.26 10.31
CA LEU A 192 7.27 15.42 9.45
C LEU A 192 6.35 16.53 9.96
N ARG A 193 6.94 17.61 10.48
CA ARG A 193 6.21 18.83 10.82
C ARG A 193 6.12 19.75 9.60
N PHE A 194 4.94 20.26 9.28
CA PHE A 194 4.75 21.16 8.15
C PHE A 194 3.65 22.19 8.41
N THR A 195 3.72 23.32 7.71
CA THR A 195 2.65 24.33 7.67
C THR A 195 1.84 24.15 6.40
N ALA A 196 0.52 23.98 6.50
CA ALA A 196 -0.32 23.80 5.32
C ALA A 196 -0.37 25.10 4.48
N VAL A 197 -0.08 24.98 3.19
CA VAL A 197 -0.09 26.12 2.24
C VAL A 197 -1.44 26.31 1.54
N THR A 198 -2.27 25.28 1.53
CA THR A 198 -3.59 25.21 0.90
C THR A 198 -4.60 24.59 1.88
N GLU A 199 -5.89 24.60 1.53
CA GLU A 199 -6.96 23.96 2.33
C GLU A 199 -7.01 22.43 2.17
N ARG A 200 -6.19 21.87 1.28
CA ARG A 200 -6.07 20.44 1.05
C ARG A 200 -4.62 20.06 0.89
N THR A 201 -4.12 19.22 1.79
CA THR A 201 -2.77 18.69 1.74
C THR A 201 -2.80 17.27 1.25
N ARG A 202 -2.00 16.98 0.21
CA ARG A 202 -1.73 15.62 -0.24
C ARG A 202 -0.64 15.01 0.64
N VAL A 203 -0.96 13.93 1.35
CA VAL A 203 0.01 13.10 2.07
C VAL A 203 0.37 11.93 1.18
N ARG A 204 1.66 11.69 0.95
CA ARG A 204 2.13 10.60 0.06
C ARG A 204 3.36 9.91 0.63
N PHE A 205 3.45 8.60 0.41
CA PHE A 205 4.62 7.79 0.73
C PHE A 205 5.08 7.03 -0.50
N LEU A 206 6.38 6.99 -0.76
CA LEU A 206 6.99 6.16 -1.80
C LEU A 206 8.33 5.59 -1.33
N SER A 207 8.75 4.49 -1.96
CA SER A 207 10.10 3.95 -1.81
C SER A 207 11.04 4.54 -2.87
N THR A 208 12.24 4.97 -2.50
CA THR A 208 13.20 5.54 -3.48
C THR A 208 14.01 4.47 -4.20
N TYR A 209 14.18 3.28 -3.60
CA TYR A 209 15.09 2.24 -4.07
C TYR A 209 14.36 0.95 -4.39
N TYR A 210 14.87 0.23 -5.39
CA TYR A 210 14.37 -1.07 -5.78
C TYR A 210 15.06 -2.14 -4.94
N HIS A 211 14.27 -3.03 -4.35
CA HIS A 211 14.77 -4.15 -3.55
C HIS A 211 14.14 -5.45 -4.02
N MET A 212 14.94 -6.50 -3.92
CA MET A 212 14.53 -7.88 -4.12
C MET A 212 14.83 -8.66 -2.85
N LYS A 213 14.07 -9.71 -2.58
CA LYS A 213 14.34 -10.58 -1.44
C LYS A 213 15.73 -11.22 -1.59
N SER A 214 16.42 -11.36 -0.46
CA SER A 214 17.75 -11.99 -0.41
C SER A 214 17.70 -13.53 -0.43
N ASP A 215 16.52 -14.12 -0.58
CA ASP A 215 16.28 -15.57 -0.59
C ASP A 215 16.49 -16.22 -1.97
N HIS A 216 17.09 -15.48 -2.91
CA HIS A 216 17.34 -15.89 -4.31
C HIS A 216 16.08 -16.16 -5.13
N SER A 217 14.90 -15.82 -4.60
CA SER A 217 13.65 -16.10 -5.27
C SER A 217 13.35 -15.13 -6.42
N GLY A 218 14.00 -13.95 -6.41
CA GLY A 218 13.77 -12.91 -7.42
C GLY A 218 12.53 -12.05 -7.14
N ALA A 219 11.82 -12.29 -6.03
CA ALA A 219 10.63 -11.53 -5.68
C ALA A 219 10.97 -10.09 -5.27
N LEU A 220 10.17 -9.14 -5.75
CA LEU A 220 10.27 -7.74 -5.36
C LEU A 220 9.80 -7.54 -3.91
N CYS A 221 10.50 -6.68 -3.19
CA CYS A 221 10.18 -6.31 -1.82
C CYS A 221 10.47 -4.83 -1.58
N GLY A 222 10.15 -4.33 -0.40
CA GLY A 222 10.43 -2.94 -0.06
C GLY A 222 10.15 -2.59 1.39
N PRO A 223 10.21 -1.29 1.71
CA PRO A 223 9.90 -0.82 3.04
C PRO A 223 8.41 -0.93 3.36
N VAL A 224 8.12 -1.19 4.63
CA VAL A 224 6.77 -1.21 5.21
C VAL A 224 6.43 0.17 5.78
N VAL A 225 5.21 0.64 5.52
CA VAL A 225 4.63 1.86 6.09
C VAL A 225 3.37 1.50 6.87
N ASP A 226 3.23 2.07 8.07
CA ASP A 226 2.09 1.84 8.96
C ASP A 226 1.95 2.97 10.02
N ASP A 227 0.92 2.91 10.87
CA ASP A 227 0.66 3.84 11.99
C ASP A 227 0.66 5.31 11.54
N VAL A 228 0.05 5.59 10.38
CA VAL A 228 0.06 6.93 9.79
C VAL A 228 -0.98 7.84 10.47
N ARG A 229 -0.50 8.92 11.07
CA ARG A 229 -1.31 9.91 11.79
C ARG A 229 -1.01 11.31 11.31
N LEU A 230 -2.04 12.06 11.01
CA LEU A 230 -1.94 13.50 10.75
C LEU A 230 -2.72 14.26 11.81
N VAL A 231 -2.02 15.12 12.55
CA VAL A 231 -2.60 15.89 13.65
C VAL A 231 -2.29 17.38 13.51
N GLY A 232 -3.29 18.22 13.79
CA GLY A 232 -3.09 19.67 13.84
C GLY A 232 -2.43 20.08 15.16
N VAL A 233 -1.35 20.85 15.08
CA VAL A 233 -0.63 21.36 16.26
C VAL A 233 -1.38 22.57 16.82
N ARG A 234 -1.66 22.57 18.14
CA ARG A 234 -2.38 23.66 18.82
C ARG A 234 -1.45 24.79 19.28
N TYR A 235 -0.23 24.46 19.69
CA TYR A 235 0.80 25.39 20.15
C TYR A 235 2.07 25.07 19.36
N PRO A 236 2.30 25.78 18.24
CA PRO A 236 3.37 25.48 17.28
C PRO A 236 4.77 25.59 17.85
#